data_AF-A0A479ZV14-F1
#
_entry.id   AF-A0A479ZV14-F1
#
_cell.length_a   1.000
_cell.length_b   1.000
_cell.length_c   1.000
_cell.angle_alpha   90.00
_cell.angle_beta   90.00
_cell.angle_gamma   90.00
#
_symmetry.space_group_name_H-M   'P 1'
#
loop_
_entity.id
_entity.type
_entity.pdbx_description
1 polymer ?
#
loop_
_entity_poly.entity_id
_entity_poly.type
_entity_poly.pdbx_seq_one_letter_code
_entity_poly.pdbx_strand_id
1 'polypeptide(L)'
;MKRLTPVKLDTRPVTITEPETQSPVPENTAQPANKKQQSVWMVLGTTFITIFLAEIGDKTQLSTLLMSAESHAPWLVFLGSGTALVTTSLLGVLLGGFIASKLSPKTVEKSAGVMLLLISVMLFWDVFVG
;
A
#
# COMPACT_ATOMS: atom_id res chain seq x y z
N MET A 1 -90.35 -4.36 15.20
CA MET A 1 -89.37 -4.05 14.13
C MET A 1 -88.14 -4.93 14.31
N LYS A 2 -88.08 -6.00 13.52
CA LYS A 2 -87.06 -6.32 12.49
C LYS A 2 -85.91 -7.18 13.05
N ARG A 3 -86.02 -8.49 12.80
CA ARG A 3 -84.98 -9.50 13.07
C ARG A 3 -83.75 -9.19 12.24
N LEU A 4 -82.57 -9.15 12.86
CA LEU A 4 -81.28 -8.99 12.20
C LEU A 4 -80.93 -10.31 11.49
N THR A 5 -80.82 -10.28 10.16
CA THR A 5 -80.31 -11.40 9.36
C THR A 5 -78.80 -11.53 9.55
N PRO A 6 -78.22 -12.74 9.57
CA PRO A 6 -76.77 -12.90 9.70
C PRO A 6 -76.04 -12.35 8.47
N VAL A 7 -75.06 -11.47 8.72
CA VAL A 7 -74.14 -10.94 7.71
C VAL A 7 -73.19 -12.05 7.28
N LYS A 8 -73.13 -12.34 5.97
CA LYS A 8 -72.07 -13.19 5.38
C LYS A 8 -70.76 -12.40 5.39
N LEU A 9 -69.75 -12.87 6.12
CA LEU A 9 -68.38 -12.38 5.96
C LEU A 9 -67.85 -12.82 4.59
N ASP A 10 -67.46 -11.86 3.76
CA ASP A 10 -66.80 -12.12 2.48
C ASP A 10 -65.37 -12.60 2.78
N THR A 11 -65.12 -13.88 2.58
CA THR A 11 -63.82 -14.56 2.81
C THR A 11 -62.84 -14.39 1.65
N ARG A 12 -63.00 -13.36 0.82
CA ARG A 12 -61.99 -13.04 -0.18
C ARG A 12 -60.72 -12.56 0.56
N PRO A 13 -59.54 -13.10 0.23
CA PRO A 13 -58.32 -12.62 0.84
C PRO A 13 -58.16 -11.13 0.49
N VAL A 14 -58.15 -10.29 1.52
CA VAL A 14 -57.82 -8.87 1.39
C VAL A 14 -56.36 -8.80 0.99
N THR A 15 -56.08 -8.36 -0.23
CA THR A 15 -54.72 -7.99 -0.63
C THR A 15 -54.34 -6.73 0.13
N ILE A 16 -53.75 -6.91 1.30
CA ILE A 16 -53.06 -5.85 2.02
C ILE A 16 -51.78 -5.57 1.22
N THR A 17 -51.78 -4.47 0.47
CA THR A 17 -50.53 -3.83 0.05
C THR A 17 -50.02 -3.04 1.27
N GLU A 18 -49.20 -3.68 2.11
CA GLU A 18 -48.42 -3.04 3.18
C GLU A 18 -46.92 -3.04 2.84
N PRO A 19 -46.18 -2.05 3.37
CA PRO A 19 -44.98 -1.49 2.77
C PRO A 19 -43.81 -2.47 2.84
N GLU A 20 -42.98 -2.44 1.79
CA GLU A 20 -41.57 -2.83 1.71
C GLU A 20 -40.97 -3.34 3.04
N THR A 21 -41.36 -4.55 3.44
CA THR A 21 -40.67 -5.28 4.50
C THR A 21 -39.58 -6.05 3.78
N GLN A 22 -38.35 -5.55 3.93
CA GLN A 22 -37.11 -6.14 3.43
C GLN A 22 -37.17 -7.67 3.51
N SER A 23 -37.38 -8.30 2.35
CA SER A 23 -36.90 -9.66 2.15
C SER A 23 -35.38 -9.62 2.38
N PRO A 24 -34.78 -10.66 3.00
CA PRO A 24 -33.34 -10.71 3.17
C PRO A 24 -32.74 -10.56 1.79
N VAL A 25 -32.11 -9.41 1.54
CA VAL A 25 -31.30 -9.21 0.35
C VAL A 25 -30.37 -10.41 0.34
N PRO A 26 -30.32 -11.21 -0.74
CA PRO A 26 -29.23 -12.15 -0.86
C PRO A 26 -27.96 -11.29 -0.82
N GLU A 27 -27.28 -11.29 0.32
CA GLU A 27 -25.94 -10.76 0.47
C GLU A 27 -25.00 -11.72 -0.26
N ASN A 28 -25.22 -11.84 -1.57
CA ASN A 28 -24.19 -12.22 -2.50
C ASN A 28 -23.42 -10.95 -2.86
N THR A 29 -22.85 -10.31 -1.83
CA THR A 29 -21.65 -9.47 -1.99
C THR A 29 -20.45 -10.22 -1.42
N ALA A 30 -20.43 -11.54 -1.58
CA ALA A 30 -19.18 -12.20 -1.86
C ALA A 30 -18.79 -11.79 -3.29
N GLN A 31 -18.28 -10.58 -3.46
CA GLN A 31 -17.38 -10.32 -4.58
C GLN A 31 -16.31 -11.42 -4.48
N PRO A 32 -16.16 -12.31 -5.48
CA PRO A 32 -14.89 -12.98 -5.61
C PRO A 32 -13.95 -11.85 -5.96
N ALA A 33 -13.26 -11.31 -4.94
CA ALA A 33 -12.05 -10.53 -5.13
C ALA A 33 -11.09 -11.48 -5.84
N ASN A 34 -11.24 -11.55 -7.15
CA ASN A 34 -10.35 -12.20 -8.08
C ASN A 34 -9.06 -11.43 -7.93
N LYS A 35 -8.23 -11.87 -6.98
CA LYS A 35 -6.83 -11.50 -6.91
C LYS A 35 -6.28 -11.97 -8.23
N LYS A 36 -6.33 -11.09 -9.25
CA LYS A 36 -5.64 -11.30 -10.52
C LYS A 36 -4.25 -11.72 -10.10
N GLN A 37 -3.91 -12.98 -10.38
CA GLN A 37 -2.59 -13.54 -10.18
C GLN A 37 -1.69 -12.70 -11.09
N GLN A 38 -1.24 -11.54 -10.59
CA GLN A 38 -0.42 -10.64 -11.36
C GLN A 38 0.85 -11.42 -11.65
N SER A 39 1.16 -11.55 -12.94
CA SER A 39 2.36 -12.24 -13.39
C SER A 39 3.54 -11.70 -12.60
N VAL A 40 4.39 -12.58 -12.06
CA VAL A 40 5.61 -12.19 -11.34
C VAL A 40 6.43 -11.21 -12.18
N TRP A 41 6.46 -11.39 -13.51
CA TRP A 41 7.07 -10.47 -14.45
C TRP A 41 6.46 -9.07 -14.45
N MET A 42 5.15 -8.99 -14.27
CA MET A 42 4.43 -7.71 -14.17
C MET A 42 4.76 -7.02 -12.85
N VAL A 43 4.80 -7.76 -11.73
CA VAL A 43 5.18 -7.23 -10.41
C VAL A 43 6.65 -6.76 -10.42
N LEU A 44 7.55 -7.55 -10.99
CA LEU A 44 8.96 -7.16 -11.15
C LEU A 44 9.08 -5.93 -12.05
N GLY A 45 8.36 -5.88 -13.17
CA GLY A 45 8.39 -4.75 -14.10
C GLY A 45 7.89 -3.46 -13.46
N THR A 46 6.75 -3.49 -12.77
CA THR A 46 6.21 -2.29 -12.10
C THR A 46 7.11 -1.84 -10.97
N THR A 47 7.56 -2.77 -10.12
CA THR A 47 8.45 -2.45 -8.99
C THR A 47 9.78 -1.89 -9.48
N PHE A 48 10.38 -2.48 -10.53
CA PHE A 48 11.61 -1.98 -11.13
C PHE A 48 11.42 -0.57 -11.67
N ILE A 49 10.38 -0.32 -12.48
CA ILE A 49 10.13 1.02 -13.05
C ILE A 49 9.90 2.05 -11.94
N THR A 50 9.10 1.72 -10.92
CA THR A 50 8.82 2.63 -9.80
C THR A 50 10.09 2.98 -9.03
N ILE A 51 10.90 1.98 -8.66
CA ILE A 51 12.15 2.22 -7.92
C ILE A 51 13.17 2.94 -8.80
N PHE A 52 13.32 2.52 -10.07
CA PHE A 52 14.23 3.14 -11.01
C PHE A 52 13.93 4.64 -11.17
N LEU A 53 12.67 5.01 -11.43
CA LEU A 53 12.27 6.42 -11.50
C LEU A 53 12.51 7.17 -10.19
N ALA A 54 12.29 6.52 -9.03
CA ALA A 54 12.55 7.12 -7.74
C ALA A 54 14.06 7.36 -7.48
N GLU A 55 14.93 6.55 -8.10
CA GLU A 55 16.38 6.64 -7.94
C GLU A 55 17.10 7.39 -9.07
N ILE A 56 16.46 7.70 -10.21
CA ILE A 56 17.13 8.43 -11.30
C ILE A 56 17.67 9.77 -10.78
N GLY A 57 19.00 9.92 -10.83
CA GLY A 57 19.66 11.14 -10.38
C GLY A 57 19.87 11.22 -8.87
N ASP A 58 19.78 10.10 -8.14
CA ASP A 58 20.18 10.08 -6.74
C ASP A 58 21.66 10.48 -6.58
N LYS A 59 21.97 11.15 -5.47
CA LYS A 59 23.32 11.61 -5.13
C LYS A 59 24.31 10.44 -5.11
N THR A 60 23.85 9.24 -4.76
CA THR A 60 24.68 8.02 -4.78
C THR A 60 25.13 7.65 -6.19
N GLN A 61 24.29 7.87 -7.21
CA GLN A 61 24.66 7.61 -8.62
C GLN A 61 25.72 8.59 -9.11
N LEU A 62 25.57 9.88 -8.79
CA LEU A 62 26.58 10.90 -9.14
C LEU A 62 27.90 10.64 -8.40
N SER A 63 27.85 10.31 -7.11
CA SER A 63 29.04 9.96 -6.32
C SER A 63 29.76 8.74 -6.89
N THR A 64 29.03 7.69 -7.27
CA THR A 64 29.61 6.49 -7.89
C THR A 64 30.21 6.82 -9.27
N LEU A 65 29.54 7.65 -10.07
CA LEU A 65 30.04 8.09 -11.37
C LEU A 65 31.32 8.91 -11.25
N LEU A 66 31.37 9.87 -10.32
CA LEU A 66 32.56 10.68 -10.04
C LEU A 66 33.72 9.81 -9.54
N MET A 67 33.44 8.90 -8.61
CA MET A 67 34.44 7.97 -8.09
C MET A 67 34.95 7.02 -9.18
N SER A 68 34.09 6.62 -10.13
CA SER A 68 34.48 5.83 -11.29
C SER A 68 35.30 6.65 -12.29
N ALA A 69 34.95 7.92 -12.50
CA ALA A 69 35.64 8.83 -13.41
C ALA A 69 37.04 9.23 -12.91
N GLU A 70 37.23 9.36 -11.59
CA GLU A 70 38.56 9.61 -11.00
C GLU A 70 39.38 8.33 -10.78
N SER A 71 38.75 7.15 -10.81
CA SER A 71 39.46 5.90 -10.60
C SER A 71 40.17 5.43 -11.86
N HIS A 72 41.45 5.07 -11.72
CA HIS A 72 42.18 4.35 -12.76
C HIS A 72 41.63 2.93 -13.03
N ALA A 73 40.69 2.44 -12.22
CA ALA A 73 40.07 1.12 -12.32
C ALA A 73 38.53 1.21 -12.14
N PRO A 74 37.77 1.62 -13.17
CA PRO A 74 36.32 1.80 -13.09
C PRO A 74 35.55 0.52 -12.76
N TRP A 75 36.06 -0.64 -13.17
CA TRP A 75 35.48 -1.94 -12.84
C TRP A 75 35.53 -2.27 -11.34
N LEU A 76 36.58 -1.84 -10.64
CA LEU A 76 36.68 -2.02 -9.18
C LEU A 76 35.67 -1.13 -8.45
N VAL A 77 35.45 0.09 -8.92
CA VAL A 77 34.45 1.00 -8.35
C VAL A 77 33.05 0.42 -8.54
N PHE A 78 32.74 -0.11 -9.73
CA PHE A 78 31.46 -0.77 -10.00
C PHE A 78 31.21 -1.96 -9.09
N LEU A 79 32.18 -2.86 -8.95
CA LEU A 79 32.05 -4.04 -8.08
C LEU A 79 31.97 -3.63 -6.61
N GLY A 80 32.75 -2.62 -6.19
CA GLY A 80 32.75 -2.10 -4.82
C GLY A 80 31.42 -1.46 -4.45
N SER A 81 30.90 -0.54 -5.27
CA SER A 81 29.61 0.12 -5.03
C SER A 81 28.45 -0.87 -5.13
N GLY A 82 28.48 -1.79 -6.10
CA GLY A 82 27.48 -2.85 -6.24
C GLY A 82 27.45 -3.77 -5.02
N THR A 83 28.62 -4.21 -4.53
CA THR A 83 28.70 -5.04 -3.32
C THR A 83 28.21 -4.27 -2.10
N ALA A 84 28.62 -3.01 -1.94
CA ALA A 84 28.17 -2.16 -0.84
C ALA A 84 26.65 -1.97 -0.84
N LEU A 85 26.05 -1.77 -2.01
CA LEU A 85 24.60 -1.63 -2.17
C LEU A 85 23.87 -2.91 -1.78
N VAL A 86 24.33 -4.07 -2.26
CA VAL A 86 23.75 -5.38 -1.93
C VAL A 86 23.87 -5.66 -0.43
N THR A 87 25.04 -5.42 0.16
CA THR A 87 25.25 -5.61 1.60
C THR A 87 24.37 -4.69 2.43
N THR A 88 24.28 -3.40 2.07
CA THR A 88 23.46 -2.42 2.78
C THR A 88 21.97 -2.75 2.66
N SER A 89 21.52 -3.15 1.47
CA SER A 89 20.14 -3.59 1.24
C SER A 89 19.80 -4.83 2.05
N LEU A 90 20.70 -5.82 2.08
CA LEU A 90 20.51 -7.04 2.86
C LEU A 90 20.41 -6.73 4.36
N LEU A 91 21.32 -5.91 4.89
CA LEU A 91 21.27 -5.47 6.28
C LEU A 91 19.97 -4.71 6.58
N GLY A 92 19.53 -3.82 5.69
CA GLY A 92 18.28 -3.09 5.82
C GLY A 92 17.06 -4.00 5.88
N VAL A 93 17.00 -5.04 5.03
CA VAL A 93 15.91 -6.03 5.04
C VAL A 93 15.94 -6.88 6.32
N LEU A 94 17.11 -7.31 6.78
CA LEU A 94 17.24 -8.10 8.01
C LEU A 94 16.82 -7.29 9.25
N LEU A 95 17.34 -6.06 9.38
CA LEU A 95 16.97 -5.15 10.48
C LEU A 95 15.50 -4.75 10.39
N GLY A 96 15.03 -4.39 9.20
CA GLY A 96 13.64 -4.01 8.96
C GLY A 96 12.67 -5.13 9.29
N GLY A 97 12.98 -6.37 8.88
CA GLY A 97 12.21 -7.56 9.22
C GLY A 97 12.22 -7.84 10.72
N PHE A 98 13.37 -7.71 11.39
CA PHE A 98 13.46 -7.85 12.84
C PHE A 98 12.60 -6.81 13.58
N ILE A 99 12.69 -5.55 13.19
CA ILE A 99 11.92 -4.45 13.79
C ILE A 99 10.42 -4.65 13.54
N ALA A 100 10.03 -5.01 12.31
CA ALA A 100 8.63 -5.29 11.95
C ALA A 100 8.06 -6.50 12.71
N SER A 101 8.90 -7.46 13.11
CA SER A 101 8.46 -8.60 13.94
C SER A 101 8.17 -8.23 15.40
N LYS A 102 8.77 -7.14 15.91
CA LYS A 102 8.64 -6.71 17.31
C LYS A 102 7.70 -5.52 17.49
N LEU A 103 7.53 -4.68 16.48
CA LEU A 103 6.75 -3.44 16.55
C LEU A 103 5.47 -3.53 15.73
N SER A 104 4.41 -2.88 16.23
CA SER A 104 3.17 -2.73 15.46
C SER A 104 3.41 -1.92 14.19
N PRO A 105 2.78 -2.25 13.05
CA PRO A 105 2.92 -1.51 11.78
C PRO A 105 2.70 0.00 11.93
N LYS A 106 1.75 0.40 12.78
CA LYS A 106 1.44 1.82 13.06
C LYS A 106 2.62 2.57 13.68
N THR A 107 3.40 1.90 14.52
CA THR A 107 4.58 2.50 15.17
C THR A 107 5.69 2.71 14.14
N VAL A 108 5.90 1.72 13.25
CA VAL A 108 6.90 1.82 12.18
C VAL A 108 6.55 2.94 11.21
N GLU A 109 5.30 3.01 10.75
CA GLU A 109 4.81 4.07 9.86
C GLU A 109 4.96 5.47 10.49
N LYS A 110 4.53 5.64 11.75
CA LYS A 110 4.68 6.90 12.46
C LYS A 110 6.16 7.29 12.62
N SER A 111 7.02 6.32 12.94
CA SER A 111 8.46 6.59 13.09
C SER A 111 9.11 7.01 11.77
N ALA A 112 8.76 6.37 10.66
CA ALA A 112 9.26 6.73 9.33
C ALA A 112 8.84 8.17 8.96
N GLY A 113 7.56 8.52 9.19
CA GLY A 113 7.05 9.86 8.94
C GLY A 113 7.74 10.94 9.79
N VAL A 114 7.95 10.68 11.08
CA VAL A 114 8.68 11.61 11.97
C VAL A 114 10.13 11.78 11.52
N MET A 115 10.81 10.69 11.18
CA MET A 115 12.21 10.72 10.73
C MET A 115 12.35 11.51 9.43
N LEU A 116 11.39 11.36 8.50
CA LEU A 116 11.36 12.10 7.24
C LEU A 116 11.09 13.60 7.46
N LEU A 117 10.18 13.95 8.38
CA LEU A 117 9.92 15.34 8.75
C LEU A 117 11.16 15.99 9.38
N LEU A 118 11.84 15.29 10.29
CA LEU A 118 13.08 15.76 10.91
C LEU A 118 14.17 16.02 9.87
N ILE A 119 14.41 15.09 8.94
CA ILE A 119 15.38 15.27 7.84
C ILE A 119 14.99 16.47 6.98
N SER A 120 13.70 16.62 6.65
CA SER A 120 13.21 17.74 5.85
C SER A 120 13.46 19.09 6.52
N VAL A 121 13.15 19.23 7.82
CA VAL A 121 13.39 20.47 8.57
C VAL A 121 14.88 20.74 8.71
N MET A 122 15.69 19.71 8.97
CA MET A 122 17.14 19.85 9.07
C MET A 122 17.74 20.37 7.75
N LEU A 123 17.37 19.76 6.61
CA LEU A 123 17.83 20.21 5.30
C LEU A 123 17.35 21.62 4.97
N PHE A 124 16.11 21.96 5.32
CA PHE A 124 15.58 23.30 5.11
C PHE A 124 16.38 24.33 5.92
N TRP A 125 16.71 24.03 7.19
CA TRP A 125 17.51 24.92 8.01
C TRP A 125 18.94 25.09 7.47
N ASP A 126 19.58 23.98 7.05
CA ASP A 126 20.92 23.98 6.47
C ASP A 126 20.99 24.86 5.21
N VAL A 127 19.95 24.84 4.36
CA VAL A 127 19.86 25.67 3.15
C VAL A 127 19.71 27.17 3.45
N PHE A 128 19.11 27.55 4.60
CA PHE A 128 18.90 28.96 4.95
C PHE A 128 20.04 29.57 5.75
N VAL A 129 20.80 28.74 6.48
CA VAL A 129 21.89 29.19 7.34
C VAL A 129 23.27 28.95 6.71
N GLY A 130 23.40 27.96 5.83
CA GLY A 130 24.60 27.71 5.01
C GLY A 130 24.62 28.51 3.72
#